data_AF-F8D2V4-F1
#
_entry.id   AF-F8D2V4-F1
#
_cell.length_a   1.000
_cell.length_b   1.000
_cell.length_c   1.000
_cell.angle_alpha   90.00
_cell.angle_beta   90.00
_cell.angle_gamma   90.00
#
_symmetry.space_group_name_H-M   'P 1'
#
loop_
_entity.id
_entity.type
_entity.pdbx_description
1 polymer ?
#
loop_
_entity_poly.entity_id
_entity_poly.type
_entity_poly.pdbx_seq_one_letter_code
_entity_poly.pdbx_strand_id
1 'polypeptide(L)' 'MSDDNTQHGTIPTENDLAADPPTCSTCEIEMELRNEGTMKTIPVIGREVEFRQFNCPRCGQGARFERSAPDEEWTRSIQ' A
#
# COMPACT_ATOMS: atom_id res chain seq x y z
N MET A 1 25.09 -14.99 -36.90
CA MET A 1 23.65 -14.85 -36.60
C MET A 1 23.21 -16.19 -36.02
N SER A 2 23.16 -16.28 -34.70
CA SER A 2 22.61 -17.42 -33.96
C SER A 2 22.13 -16.88 -32.61
N ASP A 3 20.88 -17.19 -32.30
CA ASP A 3 20.11 -16.79 -31.14
C ASP A 3 20.70 -17.34 -29.82
N ASP A 4 20.67 -16.55 -28.75
CA ASP A 4 20.35 -17.07 -27.42
C ASP A 4 19.60 -16.01 -26.60
N ASN A 5 18.33 -16.33 -26.40
CA ASN A 5 17.35 -15.64 -25.59
C ASN A 5 17.54 -16.12 -24.14
N THR A 6 18.34 -15.39 -23.36
CA THR A 6 18.33 -15.53 -21.90
C THR A 6 17.59 -14.35 -21.29
N GLN A 7 16.33 -14.65 -20.94
CA GLN A 7 15.47 -13.91 -20.05
C GLN A 7 16.22 -13.47 -18.79
N HIS A 8 16.20 -12.17 -18.50
CA HIS A 8 15.89 -11.62 -17.18
C HIS A 8 15.39 -10.20 -17.45
N GLY A 9 14.15 -10.13 -17.93
CA GLY A 9 13.35 -8.95 -17.67
C GLY A 9 13.19 -8.87 -16.17
N THR A 10 14.13 -8.21 -15.49
CA THR A 10 13.82 -7.55 -14.24
C THR A 10 12.74 -6.57 -14.62
N ILE A 11 11.48 -7.00 -14.53
CA ILE A 11 10.37 -6.07 -14.48
C ILE A 11 10.79 -5.14 -13.35
N PRO A 12 11.09 -3.85 -13.62
CA PRO A 12 11.17 -2.92 -12.51
C PRO A 12 9.81 -3.09 -11.86
N THR A 13 9.76 -3.65 -10.65
CA THR A 13 8.57 -3.69 -9.83
C THR A 13 8.02 -2.29 -9.93
N GLU A 14 7.00 -2.11 -10.78
CA GLU A 14 6.41 -0.80 -11.01
C GLU A 14 6.10 -0.34 -9.61
N ASN A 15 6.68 0.81 -9.29
CA ASN A 15 6.63 1.44 -7.99
C ASN A 15 5.16 1.83 -7.82
N ASP A 16 4.39 0.81 -7.48
CA ASP A 16 2.96 0.71 -7.32
C ASP A 16 2.61 1.86 -6.42
N LEU A 17 2.07 2.94 -7.03
CA LEU A 17 1.83 4.28 -6.48
C LEU A 17 1.67 4.20 -4.96
N ALA A 18 2.82 4.16 -4.29
CA ALA A 18 2.83 3.68 -2.94
C ALA A 18 2.25 4.83 -2.15
N ALA A 19 1.22 4.58 -1.32
CA ALA A 19 0.83 5.60 -0.35
C ALA A 19 2.09 6.01 0.40
N ASP A 20 2.59 7.22 0.14
CA ASP A 20 3.75 7.74 0.85
C ASP A 20 3.41 7.75 2.33
N PRO A 21 4.37 7.44 3.22
CA PRO A 21 4.07 7.42 4.64
C PRO A 21 3.61 8.81 5.08
N PRO A 22 2.44 8.94 5.76
CA PRO A 22 1.94 10.23 6.17
C PRO A 22 2.76 10.79 7.33
N THR A 23 2.74 12.10 7.50
CA THR A 23 3.25 12.76 8.71
C THR A 23 2.24 12.63 9.85
N CYS A 24 2.71 12.25 11.04
CA CYS A 24 1.91 12.26 12.25
C CYS A 24 1.52 13.70 12.62
N SER A 25 0.22 13.98 12.69
CA SER A 25 -0.31 15.32 13.05
C SER A 25 0.10 15.81 14.44
N THR A 26 0.49 14.89 15.34
CA THR A 26 0.81 15.20 16.74
C THR A 26 2.31 15.34 16.96
N CYS A 27 3.11 14.48 16.32
CA CYS A 27 4.56 14.44 16.53
C CYS A 27 5.36 15.07 15.38
N GLU A 28 4.70 15.46 14.29
CA GLU A 28 5.31 16.10 13.11
C GLU A 28 6.46 15.28 12.50
N ILE A 29 6.43 13.96 12.66
CA ILE A 29 7.37 13.02 12.06
C ILE A 29 6.68 12.08 11.09
N GLU A 30 7.45 11.55 10.15
CA GLU A 30 6.99 10.50 9.24
C GLU A 30 6.54 9.25 10.03
N MET A 31 5.39 8.70 9.65
CA MET A 31 4.86 7.47 10.22
C MET A 31 5.48 6.27 9.51
N GLU A 32 5.62 5.15 10.20
CA GLU A 32 6.25 3.95 9.63
C GLU A 32 5.20 2.95 9.20
N LEU A 33 5.40 2.29 8.05
CA LEU A 33 4.55 1.18 7.62
C LEU A 33 4.63 0.04 8.64
N ARG A 34 3.49 -0.38 9.15
CA ARG A 34 3.38 -1.47 10.14
C ARG A 34 2.67 -2.69 9.61
N ASN A 35 1.74 -2.52 8.69
CA ASN A 35 1.01 -3.63 8.11
C ASN A 35 0.51 -3.27 6.72
N GLU A 36 0.46 -4.24 5.82
CA GLU A 36 -0.17 -4.12 4.52
C GLU A 36 -0.72 -5.47 4.07
N GLY A 37 -1.69 -5.43 3.17
CA GLY A 37 -2.24 -6.65 2.58
C GLY A 37 -3.56 -6.42 1.87
N THR A 38 -4.20 -7.51 1.49
CA THR A 38 -5.49 -7.49 0.81
C THR A 38 -6.55 -8.12 1.70
N MET A 39 -7.70 -7.47 1.83
CA MET A 39 -8.85 -7.97 2.57
C MET A 39 -10.06 -8.13 1.62
N LYS A 40 -10.82 -9.21 1.78
CA LYS A 40 -12.09 -9.41 1.08
C LYS A 40 -13.23 -8.85 1.91
N THR A 41 -14.00 -7.91 1.35
CA THR A 41 -14.99 -7.17 2.13
C THR A 41 -16.31 -7.94 2.40
N ILE A 42 -16.83 -8.84 1.56
CA ILE A 42 -18.02 -9.70 1.85
C ILE A 42 -18.02 -10.96 0.93
N PRO A 43 -18.60 -12.13 1.33
CA PRO A 43 -18.48 -13.40 0.59
C PRO A 43 -19.26 -13.56 -0.73
N VAL A 44 -20.18 -12.65 -1.09
CA VAL A 44 -21.13 -12.88 -2.20
C VAL A 44 -20.77 -12.11 -3.48
N ILE A 45 -20.13 -10.95 -3.35
CA ILE A 45 -19.63 -10.10 -4.45
C ILE A 45 -18.33 -9.42 -3.97
N GLY A 46 -17.41 -10.21 -3.43
CA GLY A 46 -16.28 -9.69 -2.66
C GLY A 46 -15.41 -8.75 -3.50
N ARG A 47 -15.40 -7.47 -3.14
CA ARG A 47 -14.36 -6.54 -3.57
C ARG A 47 -13.14 -6.77 -2.69
N GLU A 48 -12.03 -7.12 -3.32
CA GLU A 48 -10.72 -7.14 -2.70
C GLU A 48 -10.30 -5.67 -2.49
N VAL A 49 -9.99 -5.32 -1.25
CA VAL A 49 -9.42 -4.02 -0.91
C VAL A 49 -8.00 -4.23 -0.45
N GLU A 50 -7.09 -3.48 -1.04
CA GLU A 50 -5.73 -3.39 -0.54
C GLU A 50 -5.71 -2.38 0.59
N PHE A 51 -4.94 -2.66 1.64
CA PHE A 51 -4.78 -1.78 2.77
C PHE A 51 -3.31 -1.59 3.12
N ARG A 52 -2.99 -0.40 3.62
CA ARG A 52 -1.71 -0.07 4.25
C ARG A 52 -1.96 0.65 5.57
N GLN A 53 -1.25 0.25 6.60
CA GLN A 53 -1.36 0.82 7.94
C GLN A 53 -0.01 1.36 8.38
N PHE A 54 0.01 2.64 8.71
CA PHE A 54 1.17 3.36 9.21
C PHE A 54 0.96 3.73 10.67
N ASN A 55 2.00 3.59 11.50
CA ASN A 55 1.96 4.05 12.89
C ASN A 55 3.10 5.01 13.18
N CYS A 56 2.83 6.04 13.98
CA CYS A 56 3.86 6.94 14.47
C CYS A 56 4.73 6.20 15.51
N PRO A 57 6.06 6.12 15.33
CA PRO A 57 6.94 5.44 16.27
C PRO A 57 7.07 6.16 17.62
N ARG A 58 6.65 7.42 17.71
CA ARG A 58 6.70 8.22 18.95
C ARG A 58 5.48 8.04 19.83
N CYS A 59 4.28 8.22 19.28
CA CYS A 59 3.03 8.26 20.03
C CYS A 59 2.09 7.07 19.77
N GLY A 60 2.42 6.22 18.79
CA GLY A 60 1.60 5.06 18.42
C GLY A 60 0.33 5.38 17.62
N GLN A 61 0.08 6.65 17.28
CA GLN A 61 -1.07 7.02 16.43
C GLN A 61 -1.02 6.26 15.10
N GLY A 62 -2.16 5.76 14.64
CA GLY A 62 -2.28 4.99 13.40
C GLY A 62 -2.98 5.75 12.29
N ALA A 63 -2.63 5.44 11.05
CA ALA A 63 -3.34 5.85 9.84
C ALA A 63 -3.47 4.63 8.92
N ARG A 64 -4.68 4.38 8.42
CA ARG A 64 -4.97 3.30 7.48
C ARG A 64 -5.45 3.88 6.17
N PHE A 65 -4.89 3.37 5.09
CA PHE A 65 -5.25 3.70 3.72
C PHE A 65 -5.76 2.45 3.04
N GLU A 66 -6.76 2.62 2.19
CA GLU A 66 -7.39 1.55 1.44
C GLU A 66 -7.61 1.97 -0.01
N ARG A 67 -7.52 0.99 -0.92
CA ARG A 67 -7.92 1.13 -2.33
C ARG A 67 -8.62 -0.15 -2.78
N SER A 68 -9.61 -0.04 -3.66
CA SER A 68 -10.39 -1.19 -4.15
C SER A 68 -9.91 -1.70 -5.52
N ALA A 69 -9.08 -0.92 -6.20
CA ALA A 69 -8.45 -1.29 -7.46
C ALA A 69 -7.04 -0.68 -7.54
N PRO A 70 -6.10 -1.28 -8.30
CA PRO A 70 -4.73 -0.77 -8.41
C PRO A 70 -4.63 0.65 -9.02
N ASP A 71 -5.62 1.02 -9.84
CA ASP A 71 -5.75 2.34 -10.46
C ASP A 71 -6.48 3.38 -9.59
N GLU A 72 -7.00 2.97 -8.43
CA GLU A 72 -7.66 3.87 -7.48
C GLU A 72 -6.64 4.53 -6.55
N GLU A 73 -6.84 5.81 -6.25
CA GLU A 73 -6.03 6.52 -5.27
C GLU A 73 -6.22 5.93 -3.87
N TRP A 74 -5.15 5.90 -3.08
CA TRP A 74 -5.22 5.50 -1.68
C TRP A 74 -6.09 6.47 -0.89
N THR A 75 -7.19 5.97 -0.33
CA THR A 75 -8.10 6.76 0.49
C THR A 75 -7.87 6.46 1.97
N ARG A 76 -7.84 7.50 2.81
CA ARG A 76 -7.75 7.30 4.25
C ARG A 76 -9.08 6.77 4.76
N SER A 77 -9.06 5.61 5.40
CA SER A 77 -10.27 5.07 6.03
C SER A 77 -10.67 5.99 7.20
N ILE A 78 -11.86 6.57 7.11
CA ILE A 78 -12.48 7.31 8.21
C ILE A 78 -13.14 6.26 9.09
N GLN A 79 -12.45 5.84 10.15
CA GLN A 79 -13.06 5.02 11.21
C GLN A 79 -13.65 5.91 12.29
#